data_AF-A0A1G2GT82-F1
#
_entry.id   AF-A0A1G2GT82-F1
#
_cell.length_a   1.000
_cell.length_b   1.000
_cell.length_c   1.000
_cell.angle_alpha   90.00
_cell.angle_beta   90.00
_cell.angle_gamma   90.00
#
_symmetry.space_group_name_H-M   'P 1'
#
loop_
_entity.id
_entity.type
_entity.pdbx_description
1 polymer ?
#
loop_
_entity_poly.entity_id
_entity_poly.type
_entity_poly.pdbx_seq_one_letter_code
_entity_poly.pdbx_strand_id
1 'polypeptide(L)'
;MVIKLLELAGIIKTAFAEGGTGVPQSFTLPNPFSTLTCASGATGLVCVVEKLADFLLLIGAPLATIMVLVGGYMMVTAAGSSEKFSTGKKTILYAAIGLAVIILSKGVAVVIQDIFK
;
A
#
# COMPACT_ATOMS: atom_id res chain seq x y z
N MET A 1 16.05 -29.03 1.21
CA MET A 1 14.87 -29.89 1.51
C MET A 1 13.96 -29.27 2.57
N VAL A 2 14.50 -28.69 3.66
CA VAL A 2 13.72 -28.03 4.74
C VAL A 2 12.95 -26.77 4.29
N ILE A 3 13.47 -25.98 3.34
CA ILE A 3 12.79 -24.76 2.85
C ILE A 3 11.47 -25.04 2.10
N LYS A 4 11.31 -26.24 1.51
CA LYS A 4 10.14 -26.62 0.69
C LYS A 4 8.94 -27.08 1.55
N LEU A 5 9.18 -27.35 2.83
CA LEU A 5 8.16 -27.79 3.81
C LEU A 5 7.41 -26.62 4.46
N LEU A 6 7.96 -25.40 4.41
CA LEU A 6 7.33 -24.23 5.03
C LEU A 6 6.21 -23.64 4.15
N GLU A 7 6.27 -23.83 2.82
CA GLU A 7 5.24 -23.36 1.90
C GLU A 7 3.98 -24.24 1.94
N LEU A 8 4.04 -25.47 2.44
CA LEU A 8 2.88 -26.36 2.52
C LEU A 8 1.98 -26.05 3.74
N ALA A 9 2.51 -25.42 4.79
CA ALA A 9 1.74 -25.02 5.97
C ALA A 9 1.01 -23.67 5.79
N GLY A 10 1.48 -22.83 4.85
CA GLY A 10 0.89 -21.52 4.57
C GLY A 10 -0.39 -21.56 3.72
N ILE A 11 -0.59 -22.63 2.94
CA ILE A 11 -1.70 -22.75 1.98
C ILE A 11 -3.02 -23.20 2.64
N ILE A 12 -2.98 -23.79 3.84
CA ILE A 12 -4.15 -24.44 4.44
C ILE A 12 -5.03 -23.43 5.21
N LYS A 13 -4.49 -22.26 5.61
CA LYS A 13 -5.26 -21.25 6.35
C LYS A 13 -6.09 -20.28 5.48
N THR A 14 -5.96 -20.29 4.16
CA THR A 14 -6.75 -19.43 3.27
C THR A 14 -7.84 -20.16 2.49
N ALA A 15 -7.95 -21.50 2.65
CA ALA A 15 -8.94 -22.31 1.96
C ALA A 15 -10.24 -22.54 2.76
N PHE A 16 -10.30 -22.19 4.06
CA PHE A 16 -11.50 -22.33 4.88
C PHE A 16 -11.87 -21.01 5.57
N ALA A 17 -12.26 -20.05 4.75
CA ALA A 17 -13.21 -19.01 5.16
C ALA A 17 -14.43 -19.18 4.27
N GLU A 18 -15.22 -20.22 4.55
CA GLU A 18 -16.57 -20.34 4.05
C GLU A 18 -17.42 -19.19 4.61
N GLY A 19 -18.16 -18.56 3.71
CA GLY A 19 -19.18 -17.57 4.02
C GLY A 19 -20.07 -17.37 2.82
N GLY A 20 -20.65 -18.46 2.31
CA GLY A 20 -21.66 -18.41 1.27
C GLY A 20 -22.88 -17.62 1.76
N THR A 21 -23.23 -16.56 1.04
CA THR A 21 -24.60 -16.05 0.99
C THR A 21 -25.10 -16.27 -0.42
N GLY A 22 -25.96 -17.28 -0.60
CA GLY A 22 -26.82 -17.35 -1.77
C GLY A 22 -27.71 -16.11 -1.77
N VAL A 23 -27.40 -15.16 -2.64
CA VAL A 23 -28.27 -14.02 -2.88
C VAL A 23 -29.31 -14.45 -3.93
N PRO A 24 -30.62 -14.19 -3.71
CA PRO A 24 -31.61 -14.35 -4.76
C PRO A 24 -31.14 -13.62 -6.02
N GLN A 25 -31.28 -14.27 -7.16
CA GLN A 25 -30.81 -13.78 -8.46
C GLN A 25 -31.66 -12.57 -8.88
N SER A 26 -31.47 -11.42 -8.25
CA SER A 26 -31.82 -10.13 -8.85
C SER A 26 -30.82 -9.91 -9.97
N PHE A 27 -31.29 -9.94 -11.21
CA PHE A 27 -30.58 -9.39 -12.35
C PHE A 27 -30.49 -7.87 -12.18
N THR A 28 -29.69 -7.45 -11.20
CA THR A 28 -29.09 -6.13 -11.18
C THR A 28 -28.11 -6.15 -12.34
N LEU A 29 -28.24 -5.23 -13.30
CA LEU A 29 -27.19 -4.96 -14.28
C LEU A 29 -25.91 -4.73 -13.46
N PRO A 30 -24.94 -5.67 -13.47
CA PRO A 30 -23.72 -5.51 -12.70
C PRO A 30 -22.93 -4.44 -13.44
N ASN A 31 -23.14 -3.18 -13.06
CA ASN A 31 -22.24 -2.15 -13.50
C ASN A 31 -20.86 -2.53 -12.94
N PRO A 32 -19.78 -2.40 -13.73
CA PRO A 32 -18.45 -2.92 -13.40
C PRO A 32 -17.78 -2.25 -12.18
N PHE A 33 -18.54 -1.43 -11.45
CA PHE A 33 -18.09 -0.60 -10.35
C PHE A 33 -18.73 -0.98 -9.01
N SER A 34 -19.97 -1.51 -9.01
CA SER A 34 -20.68 -1.90 -7.78
C SER A 34 -20.34 -3.31 -7.30
N THR A 35 -19.75 -4.15 -8.15
CA THR A 35 -19.28 -5.50 -7.79
C THR A 35 -17.81 -5.55 -7.37
N LEU A 36 -17.09 -4.41 -7.43
CA LEU A 36 -15.70 -4.34 -7.00
C LEU A 36 -15.65 -4.23 -5.47
N THR A 37 -15.46 -5.37 -4.81
CA THR A 37 -15.30 -5.50 -3.35
C THR A 37 -13.81 -5.59 -3.00
N CYS A 38 -13.37 -4.80 -2.03
CA CYS A 38 -12.00 -4.82 -1.51
C CYS A 38 -12.00 -5.14 -0.02
N ALA A 39 -10.79 -5.35 0.52
CA ALA A 39 -10.57 -5.84 1.88
C ALA A 39 -11.22 -4.99 2.99
N SER A 40 -11.59 -3.74 2.69
CA SER A 40 -12.32 -2.82 3.57
C SER A 40 -13.85 -3.02 3.60
N GLY A 41 -14.40 -3.87 2.73
CA GLY A 41 -15.85 -4.04 2.57
C GLY A 41 -16.53 -2.87 1.85
N ALA A 42 -15.77 -1.89 1.35
CA ALA A 42 -16.30 -0.78 0.57
C ALA A 42 -16.52 -1.17 -0.90
N THR A 43 -17.64 -0.76 -1.48
CA THR A 43 -17.96 -0.89 -2.91
C THR A 43 -17.79 0.46 -3.63
N GLY A 44 -17.34 0.43 -4.89
CA GLY A 44 -17.24 1.63 -5.73
C GLY A 44 -15.91 2.39 -5.63
N LEU A 45 -15.96 3.74 -5.62
CA LEU A 45 -14.78 4.61 -5.87
C LEU A 45 -13.70 4.44 -4.80
N VAL A 46 -14.14 4.18 -3.57
CA VAL A 46 -13.28 3.90 -2.40
C VAL A 46 -12.40 2.68 -2.66
N CYS A 47 -12.91 1.69 -3.39
CA CYS A 47 -12.17 0.48 -3.71
C CYS A 47 -11.03 0.70 -4.69
N VAL A 48 -11.27 1.53 -5.69
CA VAL A 48 -10.26 1.91 -6.67
C VAL A 48 -9.12 2.66 -5.99
N VAL A 49 -9.44 3.53 -5.03
CA VAL A 49 -8.45 4.27 -4.25
C VAL A 49 -7.61 3.33 -3.38
N GLU A 50 -8.21 2.34 -2.72
CA GLU A 50 -7.46 1.36 -1.91
C GLU A 50 -6.54 0.49 -2.77
N LYS A 51 -7.03 0.01 -3.92
CA LYS A 51 -6.20 -0.79 -4.83
C LYS A 51 -5.06 0.02 -5.42
N LEU A 52 -5.29 1.30 -5.72
CA LEU A 52 -4.24 2.21 -6.15
C LEU A 52 -3.23 2.45 -5.02
N ALA A 53 -3.68 2.65 -3.78
CA ALA A 53 -2.82 2.84 -2.62
C ALA A 53 -1.97 1.58 -2.32
N ASP A 54 -2.56 0.39 -2.38
CA ASP A 54 -1.84 -0.89 -2.24
C ASP A 54 -0.80 -1.07 -3.34
N PHE A 55 -1.15 -0.73 -4.59
CA PHE A 55 -0.22 -0.78 -5.71
C PHE A 55 0.93 0.22 -5.54
N LEU A 56 0.63 1.44 -5.10
CA LEU A 56 1.63 2.46 -4.78
C LEU A 56 2.54 2.02 -3.64
N LEU A 57 2.03 1.31 -2.64
CA LEU A 57 2.83 0.77 -1.53
C LEU A 57 3.72 -0.38 -1.99
N LEU A 58 3.21 -1.27 -2.84
CA LEU A 58 3.95 -2.40 -3.38
C LEU A 58 5.21 -1.95 -4.14
N ILE A 59 5.10 -0.91 -4.96
CA ILE A 59 6.24 -0.35 -5.72
C ILE A 59 6.97 0.76 -4.96
N GLY A 60 6.27 1.51 -4.12
CA GLY A 60 6.81 2.64 -3.37
C GLY A 60 7.69 2.23 -2.20
N ALA A 61 7.40 1.11 -1.53
CA ALA A 61 8.21 0.59 -0.42
C ALA A 61 9.67 0.29 -0.84
N PRO A 62 9.96 -0.47 -1.92
CA PRO A 62 11.34 -0.69 -2.36
C PRO A 62 11.99 0.60 -2.87
N LEU A 63 11.24 1.47 -3.57
CA LEU A 63 11.76 2.73 -4.09
C LEU A 63 12.18 3.70 -2.97
N ALA A 64 11.34 3.84 -1.95
CA ALA A 64 11.61 4.67 -0.77
C ALA A 64 12.84 4.16 -0.01
N THR A 65 12.99 2.84 0.11
CA THR A 65 14.16 2.23 0.77
C THR A 65 15.45 2.59 0.03
N ILE A 66 15.47 2.53 -1.30
CA ILE A 66 16.65 2.89 -2.12
C ILE A 66 16.97 4.38 -2.00
N MET A 67 15.96 5.26 -2.07
CA MET A 67 16.14 6.71 -1.91
C MET A 67 16.74 7.09 -0.55
N VAL A 68 16.27 6.45 0.52
CA VAL A 68 16.79 6.65 1.88
C VAL A 68 18.23 6.15 2.00
N LEU A 69 18.54 4.98 1.42
CA LEU A 69 19.91 4.44 1.41
C LEU A 69 20.89 5.36 0.67
N VAL A 70 20.53 5.84 -0.52
CA VAL A 70 21.39 6.73 -1.31
C VAL A 70 21.56 8.09 -0.62
N GLY A 71 20.46 8.68 -0.13
CA GLY A 71 20.51 9.97 0.60
C GLY A 71 21.29 9.89 1.91
N GLY A 72 21.11 8.79 2.66
CA GLY A 72 21.83 8.53 3.90
C GLY A 72 23.32 8.27 3.67
N TYR A 73 23.65 7.44 2.68
CA TYR A 73 25.05 7.16 2.33
C TYR A 73 25.80 8.42 1.89
N MET A 74 25.15 9.28 1.11
CA MET A 74 25.72 10.55 0.67
C MET A 74 25.96 11.55 1.81
N MET A 75 25.11 11.54 2.86
CA MET A 75 25.36 12.34 4.07
C MET A 75 26.55 11.81 4.88
N VAL A 76 26.62 10.49 5.09
CA VAL A 76 27.67 9.87 5.92
C VAL A 76 29.04 9.99 5.26
N THR A 77 29.10 9.89 3.93
CA THR A 77 30.35 10.01 3.16
C THR A 77 30.76 11.45 2.83
N ALA A 78 29.99 12.46 3.27
CA ALA A 78 30.21 13.85 2.86
C ALA A 78 31.53 14.48 3.35
N ALA A 79 32.27 13.85 4.28
CA ALA A 79 33.64 14.21 4.71
C ALA A 79 33.92 15.71 4.96
N GLY A 80 32.88 16.50 5.30
CA GLY A 80 32.99 17.95 5.56
C GLY A 80 32.66 18.88 4.38
N SER A 81 32.31 18.36 3.20
CA SER A 81 31.80 19.18 2.08
C SER A 81 30.33 19.56 2.32
N SER A 82 30.05 20.86 2.49
CA SER A 82 28.69 21.36 2.77
C SER A 82 27.71 21.08 1.61
N GLU A 83 28.22 20.98 0.39
CA GLU A 83 27.43 20.75 -0.82
C GLU A 83 26.84 19.33 -0.86
N LYS A 84 27.64 18.32 -0.50
CA LYS A 84 27.20 16.92 -0.43
C LYS A 84 26.21 16.70 0.72
N PHE A 85 26.43 17.38 1.85
CA PHE A 85 25.53 17.33 2.99
C PHE A 85 24.17 18.02 2.72
N SER A 86 24.19 19.19 2.07
CA SER A 86 22.98 19.90 1.65
C SER A 86 22.15 19.08 0.65
N THR A 87 22.84 18.45 -0.32
CA THR A 87 22.19 17.57 -1.30
C THR A 87 21.55 16.35 -0.64
N GLY A 88 22.27 15.66 0.26
CA GLY A 88 21.71 14.54 1.03
C GLY A 88 20.48 14.94 1.86
N LYS A 89 20.48 16.14 2.46
CA LYS A 89 19.31 16.67 3.19
C LYS A 89 18.09 16.82 2.30
N LYS A 90 18.27 17.35 1.09
CA LYS A 90 17.17 17.49 0.13
C LYS A 90 16.64 16.12 -0.30
N THR A 91 17.52 15.15 -0.57
CA THR A 91 17.10 13.78 -0.92
C THR A 91 16.29 13.12 0.19
N ILE A 92 16.72 13.23 1.45
CA ILE A 92 15.97 12.69 2.59
C ILE A 92 14.64 13.41 2.78
N LEU A 93 14.58 14.74 2.59
CA LEU A 93 13.33 15.49 2.64
C LEU A 93 12.34 15.02 1.57
N TYR A 94 12.78 14.80 0.33
CA TYR A 94 11.92 14.25 -0.72
C TYR A 94 11.43 12.84 -0.41
N ALA A 95 12.29 11.98 0.15
CA ALA A 95 11.90 10.64 0.60
C ALA A 95 10.85 10.71 1.73
N ALA A 96 11.03 11.61 2.70
CA ALA A 96 10.10 11.82 3.80
C ALA A 96 8.74 12.35 3.31
N ILE A 97 8.73 13.28 2.36
CA ILE A 97 7.49 13.80 1.75
C ILE A 97 6.74 12.68 1.03
N GLY A 98 7.42 11.84 0.26
CA GLY A 98 6.80 10.69 -0.42
C GLY A 98 6.13 9.72 0.55
N LEU A 99 6.81 9.39 1.65
CA LEU A 99 6.25 8.54 2.71
C LEU A 99 5.05 9.20 3.41
N ALA A 100 5.14 10.50 3.70
CA ALA A 100 4.07 11.24 4.32
C ALA A 100 2.79 11.26 3.47
N VAL A 101 2.90 11.45 2.15
CA VAL A 101 1.75 11.46 1.23
C VAL A 101 1.03 10.10 1.23
N ILE A 102 1.76 8.99 1.27
CA ILE A 102 1.16 7.65 1.32
C ILE A 102 0.35 7.45 2.60
N ILE A 103 0.89 7.85 3.75
CA ILE A 103 0.21 7.76 5.04
C ILE A 103 -1.05 8.64 5.05
N LEU A 104 -0.94 9.88 4.56
CA LEU A 104 -2.05 10.81 4.45
C LEU A 104 -3.16 10.28 3.54
N SER A 105 -2.81 9.64 2.43
CA SER A 105 -3.77 9.05 1.49
C SER A 105 -4.67 8.01 2.18
N LYS A 106 -4.08 7.14 3.02
CA LYS A 106 -4.86 6.17 3.81
C LYS A 106 -5.71 6.85 4.88
N GLY A 107 -5.19 7.89 5.53
CA GLY A 107 -5.94 8.65 6.55
C GLY A 107 -7.21 9.28 5.98
N VAL A 108 -7.14 9.88 4.79
CA VAL A 108 -8.31 10.49 4.12
C VAL A 108 -9.35 9.43 3.74
N ALA A 109 -8.92 8.25 3.27
CA ALA A 109 -9.84 7.17 2.92
C ALA A 109 -10.68 6.69 4.12
N VAL A 110 -10.06 6.59 5.30
CA VAL A 110 -10.75 6.20 6.55
C VAL A 110 -11.77 7.25 6.96
N VAL A 111 -11.40 8.55 6.90
CA VAL A 111 -12.33 9.64 7.24
C VAL A 111 -13.56 9.62 6.33
N ILE A 112 -13.39 9.36 5.04
CA ILE A 112 -14.53 9.25 4.12
C ILE A 112 -15.41 8.04 4.45
N GLN A 113 -14.82 6.91 4.84
CA GLN A 113 -15.58 5.71 5.23
C GLN A 113 -16.37 5.89 6.54
N ASP A 114 -15.88 6.72 7.47
CA ASP A 114 -16.58 7.01 8.72
C ASP A 114 -17.76 7.98 8.54
N ILE A 115 -17.67 8.89 7.57
CA ILE A 115 -18.75 9.86 7.26
C ILE A 115 -19.89 9.24 6.45
N PHE A 116 -19.62 8.16 5.70
CA PHE A 116 -20.63 7.45 4.89
C PHE A 116 -21.15 6.16 5.55
N LYS A 117 -20.88 5.95 6.84
CA LYS A 117 -21.55 4.94 7.67
C LYS A 117 -22.93 5.41 8.13
#